data_AF-A0A3B1IPI7-F1
#
_entry.id   AF-A0A3B1IPI7-F1
#
_cell.length_a   1.000
_cell.length_b   1.000
_cell.length_c   1.000
_cell.angle_alpha   90.00
_cell.angle_beta   90.00
_cell.angle_gamma   90.00
#
_symmetry.space_group_name_H-M   'P 1'
#
loop_
_entity.id
_entity.type
_entity.pdbx_description
1 polymer ?
#
loop_
_entity_poly.entity_id
_entity_poly.type
_entity_poly.pdbx_seq_one_letter_code
_entity_poly.pdbx_strand_id
1 'polypeptide(L)'
;MDFEQGFEATASFQGERRKIIQPTSLNDPKLAKLKEVLVEWINSTLKSEHIVVQSLEEDIYDGLVLHHLLRRLGDVHVEVDDIALTTTAQMRKLELVLQALDQKLGLSSQDDDAAKWNVKLLHSRDLLATLHLLVAMVKNFQPSLPLPPNVSVEVVSLEVNKSGIKSDKQIEYITSQSEDGDGGSNKDDPIDELLKLDAHKIATVKKAILHFVNKNMSSLRLQVVDVEQQFADGVFLLLLIGQLEDFFIPLYEFYLSPNGESEMLHNVTLALDILSDREVQVSGINPEGE
;
A
#
# COMPACT_ATOMS: atom_id res chain seq x y z
N MET A 1 39.29 -18.03 -38.84
CA MET A 1 39.86 -16.73 -38.48
C MET A 1 39.12 -15.67 -39.27
N ASP A 2 38.31 -14.77 -38.72
CA ASP A 2 37.83 -14.61 -37.35
C ASP A 2 36.50 -13.84 -37.41
N PHE A 3 35.61 -14.21 -36.49
CA PHE A 3 34.38 -13.53 -36.14
C PHE A 3 34.72 -12.30 -35.31
N GLU A 4 34.68 -11.10 -35.88
CA GLU A 4 34.66 -9.85 -35.10
C GLU A 4 33.75 -8.82 -35.77
N GLN A 5 32.45 -8.93 -35.48
CA GLN A 5 31.49 -7.82 -35.55
C GLN A 5 30.30 -8.19 -34.67
N GLY A 6 30.43 -7.94 -33.37
CA GLY A 6 29.41 -8.31 -32.40
C GLY A 6 29.79 -7.98 -30.97
N PHE A 7 30.28 -6.78 -30.69
CA PHE A 7 30.49 -6.29 -29.32
C PHE A 7 30.37 -4.77 -29.25
N GLU A 8 29.20 -4.23 -29.58
CA GLU A 8 28.85 -2.83 -29.30
C GLU A 8 27.46 -2.69 -28.64
N ALA A 9 27.06 -3.69 -27.84
CA ALA A 9 25.83 -3.65 -27.04
C ALA A 9 26.07 -3.92 -25.54
N THR A 10 27.25 -3.59 -25.01
CA THR A 10 27.55 -3.61 -23.57
C THR A 10 27.55 -2.20 -22.99
N ALA A 11 26.53 -1.41 -23.32
CA ALA A 11 26.25 -0.15 -22.64
C ALA A 11 25.48 -0.43 -21.34
N SER A 12 26.22 -0.50 -20.23
CA SER A 12 25.82 -0.14 -18.86
C SER A 12 24.55 -0.75 -18.26
N PHE A 13 24.56 -2.06 -17.97
CA PHE A 13 23.62 -2.67 -17.00
C PHE A 13 24.07 -2.54 -15.53
N GLN A 14 25.15 -1.81 -15.23
CA GLN A 14 25.68 -1.74 -13.87
C GLN A 14 24.68 -1.04 -12.94
N GLY A 15 24.14 -1.80 -11.98
CA GLY A 15 23.21 -1.30 -10.96
C GLY A 15 21.73 -1.33 -11.33
N GLU A 16 21.35 -1.80 -12.53
CA GLU A 16 19.92 -1.97 -12.85
C GLU A 16 19.33 -3.15 -12.07
N ARG A 17 18.34 -2.85 -11.22
CA ARG A 17 17.47 -3.84 -10.59
C ARG A 17 16.23 -4.03 -11.45
N ARG A 18 15.99 -5.25 -11.92
CA ARG A 18 14.78 -5.60 -12.67
C ARG A 18 14.01 -6.69 -11.95
N LYS A 19 12.69 -6.53 -11.85
CA LYS A 19 11.80 -7.56 -11.32
C LYS A 19 11.08 -8.24 -12.48
N ILE A 20 11.05 -9.56 -12.49
CA ILE A 20 10.37 -10.34 -13.54
C ILE A 20 9.41 -11.32 -12.86
N ILE A 21 8.15 -11.32 -13.29
CA ILE A 21 7.15 -12.29 -12.81
C ILE A 21 7.55 -13.69 -13.28
N GLN A 22 7.52 -14.66 -12.37
CA GLN A 22 7.75 -16.06 -12.71
C GLN A 22 6.61 -16.60 -13.59
N PRO A 23 6.91 -17.40 -14.63
CA PRO A 23 5.89 -17.95 -15.52
C PRO A 23 4.81 -18.77 -14.82
N THR A 24 5.14 -19.38 -13.69
CA THR A 24 4.19 -20.13 -12.84
C THR A 24 3.10 -19.21 -12.30
N SER A 25 3.44 -18.01 -11.84
CA SER A 25 2.49 -17.03 -11.29
C SER A 25 1.61 -16.39 -12.37
N LEU A 26 2.05 -16.35 -13.63
CA LEU A 26 1.21 -15.86 -14.74
C LEU A 26 -0.03 -16.73 -14.99
N ASN A 27 0.01 -18.00 -14.58
CA ASN A 27 -1.10 -18.93 -14.69
C ASN A 27 -1.99 -18.97 -13.44
N ASP A 28 -1.75 -18.11 -12.45
CA ASP A 28 -2.56 -18.07 -11.23
C ASP A 28 -3.99 -17.59 -11.56
N PRO A 29 -5.04 -18.36 -11.22
CA PRO A 29 -6.43 -17.96 -11.46
C PRO A 29 -6.82 -16.66 -10.75
N LYS A 30 -6.23 -16.34 -9.58
CA LYS A 30 -6.48 -15.08 -8.88
C LYS A 30 -5.91 -13.89 -9.64
N LEU A 31 -4.72 -14.04 -10.21
CA LEU A 31 -4.12 -13.01 -11.06
C LEU A 31 -4.94 -12.81 -12.33
N ALA A 32 -5.38 -13.89 -12.96
CA ALA A 32 -6.27 -13.82 -14.13
C ALA A 32 -7.57 -13.09 -13.81
N LYS A 33 -8.19 -13.38 -12.64
CA LYS A 33 -9.39 -12.70 -12.20
C LYS A 33 -9.16 -11.21 -11.93
N LEU A 34 -8.02 -10.85 -11.35
CA LEU A 34 -7.66 -9.45 -11.15
C LEU A 34 -7.53 -8.72 -12.50
N LYS A 35 -6.83 -9.31 -13.49
CA LYS A 35 -6.71 -8.72 -14.82
C LYS A 35 -8.09 -8.49 -15.45
N GLU A 36 -8.99 -9.47 -15.36
CA GLU A 36 -10.37 -9.36 -15.86
C GLU A 36 -11.12 -8.18 -15.20
N VAL A 37 -11.11 -8.09 -13.87
CA VAL A 37 -11.79 -7.03 -13.11
C VAL A 37 -11.25 -5.64 -13.50
N LEU A 38 -9.93 -5.50 -13.65
CA LEU A 38 -9.31 -4.25 -14.07
C LEU A 38 -9.68 -3.87 -15.50
N VAL A 39 -9.70 -4.83 -16.43
CA VAL A 39 -10.13 -4.59 -17.82
C VAL A 39 -11.60 -4.15 -17.86
N GLU A 40 -12.48 -4.84 -17.13
CA GLU A 40 -13.90 -4.49 -17.05
C GLU A 40 -14.11 -3.09 -16.45
N TRP A 41 -13.37 -2.77 -15.40
CA TRP A 41 -13.40 -1.44 -14.78
C TRP A 41 -12.96 -0.33 -15.74
N ILE A 42 -11.85 -0.51 -16.46
CA ILE A 42 -11.38 0.48 -17.43
C ILE A 42 -12.41 0.65 -18.55
N ASN A 43 -12.89 -0.45 -19.12
CA ASN A 43 -13.83 -0.42 -20.24
C ASN A 43 -15.18 0.17 -19.86
N SER A 44 -15.67 -0.07 -18.64
CA SER A 44 -16.90 0.56 -18.14
C SER A 44 -16.70 2.05 -17.87
N THR A 45 -15.53 2.46 -17.36
CA THR A 45 -15.19 3.85 -17.07
C THR A 45 -15.04 4.68 -18.36
N LEU A 46 -14.39 4.13 -19.38
CA LEU A 46 -14.07 4.82 -20.65
C LEU A 46 -15.03 4.53 -21.80
N LYS A 47 -16.21 3.98 -21.47
CA LYS A 47 -17.21 3.60 -22.48
C LYS A 47 -17.69 4.80 -23.31
N SER A 48 -17.81 5.97 -22.71
CA SER A 48 -18.22 7.22 -23.38
C SER A 48 -17.18 7.73 -24.38
N GLU A 49 -15.92 7.39 -24.18
CA GLU A 49 -14.77 7.78 -24.99
C GLU A 49 -14.50 6.77 -26.11
N HIS A 50 -15.30 5.70 -26.22
CA HIS A 50 -15.14 4.61 -27.18
C HIS A 50 -13.77 3.91 -27.11
N ILE A 51 -13.17 3.89 -25.92
CA ILE A 51 -11.90 3.18 -25.67
C ILE A 51 -12.23 1.77 -25.17
N VAL A 52 -11.57 0.76 -25.75
CA VAL A 52 -11.70 -0.65 -25.38
C VAL A 52 -10.32 -1.25 -25.17
N VAL A 53 -10.05 -1.66 -23.94
CA VAL A 53 -8.86 -2.37 -23.50
C VAL A 53 -9.12 -3.88 -23.57
N GLN A 54 -8.14 -4.62 -24.08
CA GLN A 54 -8.09 -6.08 -24.14
C GLN A 54 -6.93 -6.64 -23.34
N SER A 55 -5.78 -5.95 -23.36
CA SER A 55 -4.57 -6.32 -22.64
C SER A 55 -4.02 -5.14 -21.87
N LEU A 56 -3.94 -5.29 -20.55
CA LEU A 56 -3.39 -4.24 -19.69
C LEU A 56 -1.96 -3.86 -20.10
N GLU A 57 -1.13 -4.81 -20.54
CA GLU A 57 0.26 -4.53 -20.93
C GLU A 57 0.34 -3.78 -22.26
N GLU A 58 -0.49 -4.15 -23.24
CA GLU A 58 -0.42 -3.62 -24.61
C GLU A 58 -1.24 -2.34 -24.80
N ASP A 59 -2.25 -2.08 -23.96
CA ASP A 59 -3.12 -0.92 -24.12
C ASP A 59 -2.76 0.23 -23.15
N ILE A 60 -1.98 -0.03 -22.08
CA ILE A 60 -1.60 0.99 -21.09
C ILE A 60 -0.25 1.66 -21.41
N TYR A 61 0.65 0.97 -22.12
CA TYR A 61 2.07 1.34 -22.25
C TYR A 61 2.36 2.71 -22.90
N ASP A 62 1.42 3.28 -23.65
CA ASP A 62 1.60 4.56 -24.36
C ASP A 62 0.99 5.77 -23.61
N GLY A 63 0.33 5.50 -22.49
CA GLY A 63 -0.32 6.50 -21.64
C GLY A 63 -1.66 7.03 -22.15
N LEU A 64 -2.21 6.53 -23.26
CA LEU A 64 -3.54 6.93 -23.76
C LEU A 64 -4.63 6.61 -22.74
N VAL A 65 -4.74 5.34 -22.35
CA VAL A 65 -5.77 4.89 -21.42
C VAL A 65 -5.65 5.60 -20.08
N LEU A 66 -4.43 5.73 -19.54
CA LEU A 66 -4.18 6.44 -18.27
C LEU A 66 -4.59 7.92 -18.34
N HIS A 67 -4.30 8.61 -19.45
CA HIS A 67 -4.74 9.99 -19.66
C HIS A 67 -6.27 10.09 -19.58
N HIS A 68 -6.99 9.22 -20.27
CA HIS A 68 -8.46 9.25 -20.26
C HIS A 68 -9.06 8.85 -18.90
N LEU A 69 -8.49 7.86 -18.21
CA LEU A 69 -8.89 7.51 -16.85
C LEU A 69 -8.71 8.68 -15.89
N LEU A 70 -7.55 9.34 -15.93
CA LEU A 70 -7.25 10.48 -15.08
C LEU A 70 -8.20 11.66 -15.36
N ARG A 71 -8.52 11.92 -16.63
CA ARG A 71 -9.51 12.92 -17.03
C ARG A 71 -10.90 12.58 -16.51
N ARG A 72 -11.32 11.32 -16.61
CA ARG A 72 -12.67 10.87 -16.25
C ARG A 72 -12.89 10.79 -14.73
N LEU A 73 -11.89 10.32 -14.01
CA LEU A 73 -11.97 10.02 -12.57
C LEU A 73 -11.44 11.14 -11.69
N GLY A 74 -10.39 11.84 -12.14
CA GLY A 74 -9.70 12.87 -11.36
C GLY A 74 -10.09 14.31 -11.73
N ASP A 75 -10.89 14.49 -12.80
CA ASP A 75 -11.19 15.78 -13.44
C ASP A 75 -9.92 16.59 -13.74
N VAL A 76 -8.84 15.90 -14.12
CA VAL A 76 -7.56 16.52 -14.48
C VAL A 76 -7.38 16.49 -15.98
N HIS A 77 -7.12 17.66 -16.55
CA HIS A 77 -6.73 17.78 -17.94
C HIS A 77 -5.22 17.93 -18.05
N VAL A 78 -4.57 16.98 -18.71
CA VAL A 78 -3.15 17.05 -19.06
C VAL A 78 -3.06 17.55 -20.49
N GLU A 79 -2.32 18.63 -20.73
CA GLU A 79 -2.13 19.18 -22.08
C GLU A 79 -1.14 18.33 -22.88
N VAL A 80 -1.64 17.20 -23.39
CA VAL A 80 -0.90 16.26 -24.25
C VAL A 80 -1.76 15.86 -25.45
N ASP A 81 -1.10 15.56 -26.56
CA ASP A 81 -1.77 15.03 -27.75
C ASP A 81 -2.50 13.72 -27.41
N ASP A 82 -3.72 13.58 -27.94
CA ASP A 82 -4.51 12.37 -27.75
C ASP A 82 -3.76 11.15 -28.27
N ILE A 83 -3.07 11.24 -29.42
CA ILE A 83 -2.31 10.13 -29.99
C ILE A 83 -0.82 10.48 -30.07
N ALA A 84 0.00 9.68 -29.39
CA ALA A 84 1.46 9.80 -29.42
C ALA A 84 2.06 8.77 -30.40
N LEU A 85 2.46 9.23 -31.59
CA LEU A 85 2.94 8.36 -32.68
C LEU A 85 4.42 7.96 -32.58
N THR A 86 5.20 8.62 -31.72
CA THR A 86 6.64 8.35 -31.57
C THR A 86 6.96 7.91 -30.14
N THR A 87 7.99 7.08 -29.98
CA THR A 87 8.47 6.66 -28.65
C THR A 87 8.73 7.84 -27.72
N THR A 88 9.35 8.91 -28.21
CA THR A 88 9.60 10.12 -27.44
C THR A 88 8.32 10.82 -27.00
N ALA A 89 7.31 10.89 -27.86
CA ALA A 89 6.00 11.45 -27.51
C ALA A 89 5.26 10.58 -26.49
N GLN A 90 5.33 9.25 -26.62
CA GLN A 90 4.71 8.29 -25.69
C GLN A 90 5.33 8.41 -24.30
N MET A 91 6.67 8.41 -24.21
CA MET A 91 7.36 8.56 -22.93
C MET A 91 7.07 9.91 -22.27
N ARG A 92 7.04 11.00 -23.04
CA ARG A 92 6.67 12.34 -22.53
C ARG A 92 5.21 12.38 -22.04
N LYS A 93 4.30 11.75 -22.78
CA LYS A 93 2.88 11.64 -22.39
C LYS A 93 2.76 10.88 -21.06
N LEU A 94 3.39 9.72 -20.95
CA LEU A 94 3.44 8.96 -19.72
C LEU A 94 4.04 9.77 -18.56
N GLU A 95 5.13 10.49 -18.77
CA GLU A 95 5.75 11.31 -17.74
C GLU A 95 4.78 12.35 -17.16
N LEU A 96 4.09 13.09 -18.03
CA LEU A 96 3.11 14.10 -17.61
C LEU A 96 1.88 13.48 -16.95
N VAL A 97 1.38 12.36 -17.49
CA VAL A 97 0.22 11.65 -16.94
C VAL A 97 0.54 11.05 -15.57
N LEU A 98 1.70 10.41 -15.42
CA LEU A 98 2.14 9.85 -14.13
C LEU A 98 2.39 10.94 -13.10
N GLN A 99 3.03 12.05 -13.48
CA GLN A 99 3.23 13.16 -12.57
C GLN A 99 1.89 13.71 -12.02
N ALA A 100 0.90 13.85 -12.88
CA ALA A 100 -0.44 14.29 -12.47
C ALA A 100 -1.16 13.22 -11.63
N LEU A 101 -0.93 11.95 -11.91
CA LEU A 101 -1.51 10.83 -11.17
C LEU A 101 -0.89 10.67 -9.78
N ASP A 102 0.42 10.77 -9.65
CA ASP A 102 1.14 10.70 -8.37
C ASP A 102 0.67 11.80 -7.41
N GLN A 103 0.42 13.01 -7.93
CA GLN A 103 -0.21 14.10 -7.16
C GLN A 103 -1.60 13.73 -6.64
N LYS A 104 -2.42 13.04 -7.46
CA LYS A 104 -3.77 12.60 -7.06
C LYS A 104 -3.77 11.41 -6.11
N LEU A 105 -2.75 10.55 -6.20
CA LEU A 105 -2.54 9.42 -5.29
C LEU A 105 -1.87 9.84 -3.97
N GLY A 106 -1.42 11.10 -3.86
CA GLY A 106 -0.72 11.58 -2.67
C GLY A 106 0.69 11.01 -2.50
N LEU A 107 1.29 10.51 -3.59
CA LEU A 107 2.63 9.93 -3.56
C LEU A 107 3.66 11.08 -3.62
N SER A 108 4.34 11.33 -2.50
CA SER A 108 5.46 12.28 -2.47
C SER A 108 6.69 11.69 -3.13
N SER A 109 7.37 12.48 -3.95
CA SER A 109 8.58 12.14 -4.73
C SER A 109 9.84 11.83 -3.90
N GLN A 110 9.70 11.32 -2.67
CA GLN A 110 10.81 10.90 -1.80
C GLN A 110 10.99 9.37 -1.76
N ASP A 111 10.07 8.59 -2.33
CA ASP A 111 10.13 7.12 -2.39
C ASP A 111 10.62 6.59 -3.75
N ASP A 112 11.45 7.34 -4.46
CA ASP A 112 11.84 7.07 -5.86
C ASP A 112 12.60 5.73 -6.05
N ASP A 113 13.30 5.22 -5.04
CA ASP A 113 14.01 3.93 -5.12
C ASP A 113 13.10 2.72 -4.82
N ALA A 114 11.88 2.96 -4.34
CA ALA A 114 10.89 1.92 -4.01
C ALA A 114 9.60 2.00 -4.86
N ALA A 115 9.52 2.95 -5.80
CA ALA A 115 8.37 3.13 -6.68
C ALA A 115 8.10 1.84 -7.48
N LYS A 116 6.90 1.27 -7.29
CA LYS A 116 6.48 0.01 -7.93
C LYS A 116 6.23 0.17 -9.44
N TRP A 117 6.20 1.41 -9.94
CA TRP A 117 6.03 1.74 -11.35
C TRP A 117 6.83 3.01 -11.68
N ASN A 118 7.21 3.16 -12.95
CA ASN A 118 7.75 4.39 -13.51
C ASN A 118 7.54 4.39 -15.04
N VAL A 119 7.85 5.51 -15.70
CA VAL A 119 7.69 5.68 -17.15
C VAL A 119 8.38 4.56 -17.95
N LYS A 120 9.60 4.16 -17.55
CA LYS A 120 10.36 3.12 -18.27
C LYS A 120 9.68 1.76 -18.15
N LEU A 121 9.24 1.38 -16.94
CA LEU A 121 8.56 0.11 -16.70
C LEU A 121 7.26 0.02 -17.49
N LEU A 122 6.41 1.05 -17.43
CA LEU A 122 5.13 1.07 -18.14
C LEU A 122 5.32 1.06 -19.66
N HIS A 123 6.22 1.89 -20.19
CA HIS A 123 6.51 1.92 -21.64
C HIS A 123 7.08 0.58 -22.14
N SER A 124 7.81 -0.14 -21.28
CA SER A 124 8.33 -1.48 -21.56
C SER A 124 7.31 -2.61 -21.42
N ARG A 125 6.02 -2.29 -21.19
CA ARG A 125 4.91 -3.25 -20.99
C ARG A 125 5.11 -4.14 -19.76
N ASP A 126 5.71 -3.60 -18.71
CA ASP A 126 5.88 -4.33 -17.46
C ASP A 126 4.51 -4.55 -16.80
N LEU A 127 4.06 -5.82 -16.78
CA LEU A 127 2.78 -6.20 -16.20
C LEU A 127 2.71 -5.88 -14.70
N LEU A 128 3.79 -6.08 -13.96
CA LEU A 128 3.82 -5.91 -12.52
C LEU A 128 3.61 -4.43 -12.16
N ALA A 129 4.36 -3.55 -12.81
CA ALA A 129 4.21 -2.11 -12.68
C ALA A 129 2.81 -1.64 -13.09
N THR A 130 2.29 -2.17 -14.20
CA THR A 130 0.95 -1.86 -14.70
C THR A 130 -0.13 -2.26 -13.69
N LEU A 131 -0.05 -3.46 -13.12
CA LEU A 131 -1.00 -3.94 -12.11
C LEU A 131 -0.93 -3.12 -10.83
N HIS A 132 0.27 -2.80 -10.33
CA HIS A 132 0.41 -1.96 -9.14
C HIS A 132 -0.19 -0.57 -9.33
N LEU A 133 0.07 0.05 -10.49
CA LEU A 133 -0.49 1.35 -10.82
C LEU A 133 -2.03 1.30 -10.86
N LEU A 134 -2.60 0.35 -11.61
CA LEU A 134 -4.05 0.25 -11.76
C LEU A 134 -4.75 -0.07 -10.44
N VAL A 135 -4.18 -0.94 -9.60
CA VAL A 135 -4.71 -1.20 -8.26
C VAL A 135 -4.67 0.04 -7.38
N ALA A 136 -3.58 0.83 -7.42
CA ALA A 136 -3.50 2.10 -6.70
C ALA A 136 -4.57 3.08 -7.19
N MET A 137 -4.79 3.17 -8.51
CA MET A 137 -5.85 3.99 -9.10
C MET A 137 -7.25 3.56 -8.65
N VAL A 138 -7.56 2.26 -8.68
CA VAL A 138 -8.85 1.74 -8.22
C VAL A 138 -9.08 2.11 -6.76
N LYS A 139 -8.09 1.87 -5.89
CA LYS A 139 -8.21 2.17 -4.45
C LYS A 139 -8.48 3.65 -4.19
N ASN A 140 -7.91 4.55 -4.99
CA ASN A 140 -8.07 5.99 -4.82
C ASN A 140 -9.37 6.52 -5.45
N PHE A 141 -9.70 6.12 -6.67
CA PHE A 141 -10.81 6.70 -7.44
C PHE A 141 -12.12 5.91 -7.36
N GLN A 142 -12.06 4.61 -7.04
CA GLN A 142 -13.23 3.76 -6.94
C GLN A 142 -13.04 2.68 -5.85
N PRO A 143 -12.91 3.07 -4.57
CA PRO A 143 -12.66 2.14 -3.47
C PRO A 143 -13.77 1.09 -3.29
N SER A 144 -14.98 1.36 -3.79
CA SER A 144 -16.10 0.43 -3.75
C SER A 144 -16.02 -0.71 -4.79
N LEU A 145 -15.04 -0.68 -5.71
CA LEU A 145 -14.84 -1.77 -6.66
C LEU A 145 -14.20 -2.97 -5.94
N PRO A 146 -14.84 -4.14 -5.88
CA PRO A 146 -14.27 -5.30 -5.21
C PRO A 146 -13.11 -5.89 -6.02
N LEU A 147 -11.89 -5.64 -5.56
CA LEU A 147 -10.69 -6.30 -6.09
C LEU A 147 -10.54 -7.68 -5.45
N PRO A 148 -10.13 -8.72 -6.21
CA PRO A 148 -9.80 -10.02 -5.63
C PRO A 148 -8.73 -9.86 -4.54
N PRO A 149 -8.97 -10.35 -3.32
CA PRO A 149 -8.00 -10.20 -2.25
C PRO A 149 -6.86 -11.22 -2.36
N ASN A 150 -5.75 -10.95 -1.67
CA ASN A 150 -4.63 -11.89 -1.58
C ASN A 150 -4.07 -12.30 -2.96
N VAL A 151 -4.02 -11.39 -3.92
CA VAL A 151 -3.38 -11.63 -5.22
C VAL A 151 -1.89 -11.33 -5.07
N SER A 152 -1.05 -12.33 -5.30
CA SER A 152 0.41 -12.20 -5.24
C SER A 152 1.07 -12.97 -6.37
N VAL A 153 2.31 -12.62 -6.68
CA VAL A 153 3.11 -13.25 -7.72
C VAL A 153 4.52 -13.51 -7.22
N GLU A 154 5.13 -14.62 -7.62
CA GLU A 154 6.56 -14.86 -7.41
C GLU A 154 7.32 -14.02 -8.44
N VAL A 155 8.26 -13.19 -7.97
CA VAL A 155 9.11 -12.35 -8.81
C VAL A 155 10.58 -12.67 -8.59
N VAL A 156 11.36 -12.57 -9.67
CA VAL A 156 12.83 -12.64 -9.60
C VAL A 156 13.37 -11.23 -9.74
N SER A 157 14.09 -10.80 -8.71
CA SER A 157 14.91 -9.59 -8.75
C SER A 157 16.27 -9.93 -9.31
N LEU A 158 16.61 -9.36 -10.47
CA LEU A 158 17.92 -9.44 -11.10
C LEU A 158 18.67 -8.14 -10.83
N GLU A 159 19.82 -8.24 -10.18
CA GLU A 159 20.72 -7.12 -9.94
C GLU A 159 22.07 -7.44 -10.60
N VAL A 160 22.49 -6.61 -11.56
CA VAL A 160 23.77 -6.81 -12.26
C VAL A 160 24.86 -6.01 -11.56
N ASN A 161 25.77 -6.74 -10.91
CA ASN A 161 26.88 -6.19 -10.15
C ASN A 161 28.19 -6.40 -10.92
N LYS A 162 29.25 -5.68 -10.53
CA LYS A 162 30.61 -5.87 -11.10
C LYS A 162 31.12 -7.31 -10.92
N SER A 163 30.53 -8.09 -10.01
CA SER A 163 30.89 -9.48 -9.68
C SER A 163 29.98 -10.53 -10.34
N GLY A 164 28.97 -10.14 -11.14
CA GLY A 164 28.01 -11.05 -11.76
C GLY A 164 26.55 -10.65 -11.52
N ILE A 165 25.63 -11.54 -11.89
CA ILE A 165 24.18 -11.35 -11.72
C ILE A 165 23.75 -11.94 -10.38
N LYS A 166 23.20 -11.12 -9.49
CA LYS A 166 22.52 -11.58 -8.28
C LYS A 166 21.04 -11.77 -8.62
N SER A 167 20.53 -12.98 -8.43
CA SER A 167 19.11 -13.29 -8.56
C SER A 167 18.53 -13.62 -7.20
N ASP A 168 17.42 -12.98 -6.84
CA ASP A 168 16.68 -13.27 -5.62
C ASP A 168 15.20 -13.50 -5.94
N LYS A 169 14.56 -14.45 -5.25
CA LYS A 169 13.15 -14.80 -5.45
C LYS A 169 12.34 -14.27 -4.28
N GLN A 170 11.27 -13.55 -4.57
CA GLN A 170 10.39 -13.01 -3.55
C GLN A 170 8.93 -13.06 -4.00
N ILE A 171 8.01 -13.05 -3.04
CA ILE A 171 6.57 -12.95 -3.31
C ILE A 171 6.20 -11.47 -3.26
N GLU A 172 5.59 -10.96 -4.33
CA GLU A 172 5.11 -9.59 -4.43
C GLU A 172 3.58 -9.57 -4.42
N TYR A 173 3.00 -8.88 -3.44
CA TYR A 173 1.55 -8.74 -3.29
C TYR A 173 1.02 -7.57 -4.11
N ILE A 174 0.05 -7.85 -4.97
CA ILE A 174 -0.60 -6.87 -5.85
C ILE A 174 -1.83 -6.26 -5.16
N THR A 175 -2.66 -7.07 -4.52
CA THR A 175 -3.81 -6.61 -3.71
C THR A 175 -3.57 -6.85 -2.22
N SER A 176 -4.28 -6.10 -1.37
CA SER A 176 -4.19 -6.25 0.08
C SER A 176 -4.56 -7.67 0.50
N GLN A 177 -3.95 -8.16 1.57
CA GLN A 177 -4.40 -9.41 2.18
C GLN A 177 -5.78 -9.14 2.80
N SER A 178 -6.83 -9.84 2.37
CA SER A 178 -8.11 -9.80 3.08
C SER A 178 -7.95 -10.56 4.38
N GLU A 179 -8.33 -9.94 5.48
CA GLU A 179 -8.31 -10.55 6.82
C GLU A 179 -9.45 -11.58 7.00
N ASP A 180 -10.41 -11.64 6.07
CA ASP A 180 -11.61 -12.51 6.15
C ASP A 180 -11.46 -13.93 5.57
N GLY A 181 -10.29 -14.55 5.71
CA GLY A 181 -10.04 -15.89 5.18
C GLY A 181 -9.49 -16.84 6.23
N ASP A 182 -10.39 -17.42 7.03
CA ASP A 182 -10.11 -18.50 7.98
C ASP A 182 -9.14 -19.55 7.42
N GLY A 183 -8.09 -19.83 8.19
CA GLY A 183 -7.01 -20.73 7.81
C GLY A 183 -5.81 -20.54 8.71
N GLY A 184 -5.99 -20.88 10.00
CA GLY A 184 -4.99 -20.86 11.07
C GLY A 184 -3.53 -20.91 10.60
N SER A 185 -2.91 -19.75 10.57
CA SER A 185 -1.50 -19.62 10.84
C SER A 185 -1.37 -18.39 11.71
N ASN A 186 -0.80 -18.56 12.90
CA ASN A 186 -0.25 -17.48 13.70
C ASN A 186 0.74 -16.70 12.83
N LYS A 187 0.23 -15.78 12.00
CA LYS A 187 1.03 -14.72 11.43
C LYS A 187 1.04 -13.66 12.50
N ASP A 188 2.13 -13.74 13.27
CA ASP A 188 2.56 -12.77 14.26
C ASP A 188 2.10 -11.37 13.88
N ASP A 189 1.39 -10.73 14.81
CA ASP A 189 1.00 -9.33 14.73
C ASP A 189 2.23 -8.50 14.29
N PRO A 190 2.11 -7.52 13.38
CA PRO A 190 3.22 -6.62 13.07
C PRO A 190 3.82 -5.97 14.32
N ILE A 191 3.08 -5.88 15.43
CA ILE A 191 3.60 -5.51 16.76
C ILE A 191 4.41 -6.65 17.39
N ASP A 192 4.00 -7.91 17.25
CA ASP A 192 4.74 -9.09 17.73
C ASP A 192 6.07 -9.30 16.99
N GLU A 193 6.13 -9.08 15.67
CA GLU A 193 7.41 -9.03 14.94
C GLU A 193 8.29 -7.86 15.40
N LEU A 194 7.68 -6.73 15.80
CA LEU A 194 8.37 -5.57 16.34
C LEU A 194 8.94 -5.83 17.75
N LEU A 195 8.25 -6.64 18.56
CA LEU A 195 8.65 -7.06 19.91
C LEU A 195 9.74 -8.14 19.92
N LYS A 196 9.92 -8.86 18.80
CA LYS A 196 11.03 -9.82 18.60
C LYS A 196 12.38 -9.14 18.32
N LEU A 197 12.44 -7.81 18.23
CA LEU A 197 13.65 -7.05 17.91
C LEU A 197 14.47 -6.66 19.15
N ASP A 198 15.78 -6.51 18.97
CA ASP A 198 16.78 -6.18 20.00
C ASP A 198 16.35 -5.06 20.97
N ALA A 199 16.77 -5.10 22.24
CA ALA A 199 16.40 -4.14 23.29
C ALA A 199 16.57 -2.65 22.91
N HIS A 200 17.52 -2.32 22.04
CA HIS A 200 17.73 -0.96 21.51
C HIS A 200 16.59 -0.49 20.58
N LYS A 201 15.97 -1.41 19.84
CA LYS A 201 14.83 -1.12 18.96
C LYS A 201 13.54 -0.97 19.77
N ILE A 202 13.35 -1.77 20.83
CA ILE A 202 12.23 -1.61 21.78
C ILE A 202 12.21 -0.20 22.38
N ALA A 203 13.36 0.34 22.79
CA ALA A 203 13.44 1.70 23.32
C ALA A 203 13.06 2.77 22.27
N THR A 204 13.41 2.54 21.00
CA THR A 204 13.06 3.45 19.90
C THR A 204 11.56 3.42 19.63
N VAL A 205 10.94 2.23 19.65
CA VAL A 205 9.49 2.04 19.51
C VAL A 205 8.74 2.70 20.66
N LYS A 206 9.16 2.48 21.91
CA LYS A 206 8.56 3.15 23.08
C LYS A 206 8.59 4.67 22.94
N LYS A 207 9.71 5.23 22.43
CA LYS A 207 9.83 6.67 22.18
C LYS A 207 8.91 7.15 21.04
N ALA A 208 8.73 6.35 19.99
CA ALA A 208 7.83 6.68 18.89
C ALA A 208 6.36 6.66 19.34
N ILE A 209 5.95 5.65 20.10
CA ILE A 209 4.61 5.56 20.70
C ILE A 209 4.37 6.75 21.64
N LEU A 210 5.31 7.05 22.53
CA LEU A 210 5.22 8.18 23.45
C LEU A 210 5.05 9.52 22.69
N HIS A 211 5.81 9.71 21.61
CA HIS A 211 5.70 10.89 20.76
C HIS A 211 4.33 10.97 20.06
N PHE A 212 3.86 9.85 19.50
CA PHE A 212 2.56 9.75 18.86
C PHE A 212 1.43 10.10 19.84
N VAL A 213 1.41 9.47 21.02
CA VAL A 213 0.40 9.73 22.05
C VAL A 213 0.40 11.20 22.46
N ASN A 214 1.57 11.78 22.77
CA ASN A 214 1.65 13.19 23.16
C ASN A 214 1.22 14.16 22.05
N LYS A 215 1.50 13.83 20.79
CA LYS A 215 1.02 14.63 19.65
C LYS A 215 -0.50 14.67 19.62
N ASN A 216 -1.16 13.51 19.72
CA ASN A 216 -2.62 13.40 19.62
C ASN A 216 -3.36 13.84 20.90
N MET A 217 -2.70 13.82 22.06
CA MET A 217 -3.28 14.24 23.34
C MET A 217 -3.03 15.73 23.66
N SER A 218 -2.26 16.44 22.82
CA SER A 218 -1.87 17.85 23.04
C SER A 218 -3.07 18.81 23.09
N SER A 219 -4.12 18.52 22.33
CA SER A 219 -5.41 19.22 22.32
C SER A 219 -6.13 19.19 23.68
N LEU A 220 -6.01 18.07 24.40
CA LEU A 220 -6.56 17.86 25.74
C LEU A 220 -5.66 18.43 26.84
N ARG A 221 -4.48 18.99 26.47
CA ARG A 221 -3.44 19.47 27.40
C ARG A 221 -2.96 18.37 28.36
N LEU A 222 -3.05 17.12 27.93
CA LEU A 222 -2.54 15.96 28.65
C LEU A 222 -1.14 15.64 28.13
N GLN A 223 -0.23 15.33 29.05
CA GLN A 223 1.12 14.89 28.73
C GLN A 223 1.33 13.50 29.30
N VAL A 224 1.78 12.59 28.45
CA VAL A 224 2.13 11.22 28.81
C VAL A 224 3.65 11.15 28.91
N VAL A 225 4.13 10.66 30.03
CA VAL A 225 5.55 10.42 30.32
C VAL A 225 5.85 8.92 30.31
N ASP A 226 4.89 8.11 30.78
CA ASP A 226 4.98 6.66 30.83
C ASP A 226 3.66 6.05 30.32
N VAL A 227 3.71 5.45 29.13
CA VAL A 227 2.54 4.84 28.51
C VAL A 227 2.06 3.63 29.31
N GLU A 228 2.97 2.82 29.86
CA GLU A 228 2.61 1.57 30.55
C GLU A 228 1.80 1.86 31.83
N GLN A 229 2.23 2.87 32.59
CA GLN A 229 1.54 3.25 33.83
C GLN A 229 0.28 4.06 33.57
N GLN A 230 0.31 5.01 32.62
CA GLN A 230 -0.80 5.95 32.43
C GLN A 230 -1.95 5.40 31.60
N PHE A 231 -1.75 4.31 30.85
CA PHE A 231 -2.81 3.63 30.10
C PHE A 231 -3.40 2.43 30.85
N ALA A 232 -2.80 2.03 31.98
CA ALA A 232 -3.16 0.82 32.73
C ALA A 232 -4.62 0.82 33.22
N ASP A 233 -5.21 1.99 33.44
CA ASP A 233 -6.56 2.15 33.96
C ASP A 233 -7.63 2.42 32.88
N GLY A 234 -7.23 2.37 31.61
CA GLY A 234 -8.09 2.55 30.43
C GLY A 234 -8.51 4.00 30.15
N VAL A 235 -8.29 4.97 31.05
CA VAL A 235 -8.77 6.35 30.88
C VAL A 235 -8.07 7.04 29.72
N PHE A 236 -6.73 6.99 29.69
CA PHE A 236 -5.94 7.59 28.62
C PHE A 236 -6.18 6.91 27.27
N LEU A 237 -6.50 5.60 27.28
CA LEU A 237 -6.84 4.86 26.08
C LEU A 237 -8.16 5.37 25.48
N LEU A 238 -9.22 5.46 26.28
CA LEU A 238 -10.52 6.00 25.86
C LEU A 238 -10.40 7.43 25.32
N LEU A 239 -9.67 8.29 26.03
CA LEU A 239 -9.45 9.67 25.59
C LEU A 239 -8.66 9.74 24.28
N LEU A 240 -7.65 8.89 24.11
CA LEU A 240 -6.88 8.82 22.86
C LEU A 240 -7.75 8.34 21.70
N ILE A 241 -8.58 7.30 21.90
CA ILE A 241 -9.52 6.82 20.88
C ILE A 241 -10.45 7.95 20.43
N GLY A 242 -11.04 8.69 21.38
CA GLY A 242 -11.88 9.84 21.05
C GLY A 242 -11.15 10.94 20.27
N GLN A 243 -9.87 11.21 20.59
CA GLN A 243 -9.06 12.18 19.82
C GLN A 243 -8.73 11.70 18.41
N LEU A 244 -8.48 10.42 18.21
CA LEU A 244 -8.14 9.87 16.89
C LEU A 244 -9.36 9.81 15.96
N GLU A 245 -10.52 9.50 16.53
CA GLU A 245 -11.77 9.31 15.78
C GLU A 245 -12.64 10.58 15.72
N ASP A 246 -12.12 11.71 16.23
CA ASP A 246 -12.79 13.01 16.25
C ASP A 246 -14.20 12.98 16.90
N PHE A 247 -14.34 12.21 17.99
CA PHE A 247 -15.57 12.17 18.79
C PHE A 247 -15.28 12.21 20.29
N PHE A 248 -16.32 12.57 21.05
CA PHE A 248 -16.24 12.61 22.51
C PHE A 248 -16.93 11.39 23.11
N ILE A 249 -16.20 10.65 23.97
CA ILE A 249 -16.80 9.61 24.81
C ILE A 249 -17.43 10.29 26.03
N PRO A 250 -18.74 10.16 26.26
CA PRO A 250 -19.39 10.77 27.40
C PRO A 250 -18.80 10.31 28.74
N LEU A 251 -18.54 11.26 29.66
CA LEU A 251 -17.90 10.98 30.95
C LEU A 251 -18.72 10.07 31.88
N TYR A 252 -19.99 9.81 31.58
CA TYR A 252 -20.82 8.87 32.34
C TYR A 252 -20.65 7.42 31.87
N GLU A 253 -20.01 7.18 30.73
CA GLU A 253 -19.82 5.84 30.15
C GLU A 253 -18.58 5.14 30.70
N PHE A 254 -17.65 5.89 31.31
CA PHE A 254 -16.42 5.35 31.87
C PHE A 254 -16.01 6.07 33.16
N TYR A 255 -15.15 5.44 33.95
CA TYR A 255 -14.65 5.97 35.22
C TYR A 255 -13.41 6.83 34.97
N LEU A 256 -13.51 8.15 35.15
CA LEU A 256 -12.38 9.09 35.04
C LEU A 256 -11.31 8.93 36.14
N SER A 257 -11.67 8.29 37.25
CA SER A 257 -10.78 8.04 38.37
C SER A 257 -11.12 6.66 38.93
N PRO A 258 -10.78 5.59 38.18
CA PRO A 258 -11.17 4.24 38.52
C PRO A 258 -10.51 3.83 39.84
N ASN A 259 -11.31 3.25 40.73
CA ASN A 259 -10.91 2.80 42.05
C ASN A 259 -11.10 1.29 42.18
N GLY A 260 -10.09 0.55 41.70
CA GLY A 260 -10.04 -0.90 41.77
C GLY A 260 -10.23 -1.57 40.40
N GLU A 261 -9.95 -2.87 40.39
CA GLU A 261 -9.84 -3.67 39.16
C GLU A 261 -11.15 -3.69 38.35
N SER A 262 -12.31 -3.70 39.01
CA SER A 262 -13.60 -3.73 38.30
C SER A 262 -13.87 -2.46 37.49
N GLU A 263 -13.45 -1.28 37.96
CA GLU A 263 -13.65 -0.02 37.25
C GLU A 263 -12.62 0.15 36.12
N MET A 264 -11.39 -0.31 36.35
CA MET A 264 -10.34 -0.37 35.32
C MET A 264 -10.75 -1.33 34.19
N LEU A 265 -11.25 -2.52 34.55
CA LEU A 265 -11.73 -3.52 33.60
C LEU A 265 -12.86 -2.95 32.76
N HIS A 266 -13.84 -2.28 33.38
CA HIS A 266 -14.93 -1.60 32.67
C HIS A 266 -14.39 -0.62 31.62
N ASN A 267 -13.44 0.23 31.99
CA ASN A 267 -12.85 1.21 31.07
C ASN A 267 -12.13 0.54 29.89
N VAL A 268 -11.35 -0.51 30.15
CA VAL A 268 -10.61 -1.24 29.11
C VAL A 268 -11.59 -2.00 28.20
N THR A 269 -12.60 -2.67 28.75
CA THR A 269 -13.65 -3.34 27.97
C THR A 269 -14.38 -2.36 27.06
N LEU A 270 -14.79 -1.20 27.58
CA LEU A 270 -15.41 -0.16 26.76
C LEU A 270 -14.49 0.30 25.63
N ALA A 271 -13.19 0.45 25.88
CA ALA A 271 -12.24 0.82 24.84
C ALA A 271 -12.15 -0.24 23.74
N LEU A 272 -12.15 -1.53 24.11
CA LEU A 272 -12.14 -2.64 23.16
C LEU A 272 -13.45 -2.73 22.36
N ASP A 273 -14.60 -2.49 22.98
CA ASP A 273 -15.90 -2.46 22.30
C ASP A 273 -15.93 -1.34 21.25
N ILE A 274 -15.47 -0.14 21.61
CA ILE A 274 -15.39 1.00 20.68
C ILE A 274 -14.46 0.68 19.50
N LEU A 275 -13.31 0.04 19.75
CA LEU A 275 -12.38 -0.36 18.70
C LEU A 275 -12.97 -1.44 17.79
N SER A 276 -13.71 -2.40 18.36
CA SER A 276 -14.37 -3.48 17.64
C SER A 276 -15.46 -2.96 16.71
N ASP A 277 -16.27 -1.99 17.17
CA ASP A 277 -17.30 -1.32 16.36
C ASP A 277 -16.73 -0.51 15.18
N ARG A 278 -15.41 -0.27 15.18
CA ARG A 278 -14.66 0.48 14.15
C ARG A 278 -13.78 -0.41 13.28
N GLU A 279 -14.02 -1.72 13.29
CA GLU A 279 -13.26 -2.71 12.50
C GLU A 279 -11.75 -2.74 12.84
N VAL A 280 -11.36 -2.23 14.01
CA VAL A 280 -9.98 -2.40 14.51
C VAL A 280 -9.86 -3.79 15.12
N GLN A 281 -8.90 -4.59 14.64
CA GLN A 281 -8.67 -5.93 15.18
C GLN A 281 -8.16 -5.87 16.62
N VAL A 282 -8.99 -6.34 17.55
CA VAL A 282 -8.63 -6.54 18.97
C VAL A 282 -8.60 -8.02 19.36
N SER A 283 -8.67 -8.93 18.38
CA SER A 283 -8.66 -10.37 18.61
C SER A 283 -7.31 -10.82 19.22
N GLY A 284 -7.35 -11.32 20.46
CA GLY A 284 -6.17 -11.75 21.21
C GLY A 284 -5.85 -10.91 22.44
N ILE A 285 -6.56 -9.79 22.66
CA ILE A 285 -6.39 -8.94 23.85
C ILE A 285 -7.42 -9.35 24.91
N ASN A 286 -6.96 -9.92 26.02
CA ASN A 286 -7.80 -10.17 27.19
C ASN A 286 -7.72 -8.98 28.16
N PRO A 287 -8.82 -8.24 28.41
CA PRO A 287 -8.82 -7.13 29.36
C PRO A 287 -8.58 -7.57 30.81
N GLU A 288 -8.76 -8.86 31.14
CA GLU A 288 -8.49 -9.42 32.47
C GLU A 288 -7.01 -9.83 32.68
N GLY A 289 -6.16 -9.74 31.64
CA GLY A 289 -4.82 -10.32 31.64
C GLY A 289 -4.82 -11.84 31.53
N GLU A 290 -3.64 -12.46 31.43
CA GLU A 290 -3.46 -13.90 31.74
C GLU A 290 -3.15 -14.08 33.24
#